data_AF-A0A5J6VRB0-F1
#
_entry.id   AF-A0A5J6VRB0-F1
#
_cell.length_a   1.000
_cell.length_b   1.000
_cell.length_c   1.000
_cell.angle_alpha   90.00
_cell.angle_beta   90.00
_cell.angle_gamma   90.00
#
_symmetry.space_group_name_H-M   'P 1'
#
loop_
_entity.id
_entity.type
_entity.pdbx_description
1 polymer ?
#
loop_
_entity_poly.entity_id
_entity_poly.type
_entity_poly.pdbx_seq_one_letter_code
_entity_poly.pdbx_strand_id
1 'polypeptide(L)'
;MIPAIFLMGPTASGKTELAVRLADALPIDIISVDSLLAYRHFDIGSAKPSLALRRRYPHALVDIREPDEPYSAGLFREDALRCIALARERGRIPLLVGGTGLYFRALERGIDTLPPANPALRQSLMALAEEAGWSALHQRLATLDPETAAGIAPHDRQRIQRALEIILGSGQAISGARHWQGTFPGPLYKIILRPPRGWLHQRIMQRFDVMLNEGFLDEIADLSTRHYAPELPAMRAVGYRQYFAWHDGLCSSAEAYQAALAATRQLAKRQDTWFKRESAHYYLDPSRDDASSLLLQMATRPVQGEVHSIGGDNGGEMDETG
;
A
#
# COMPACT_ATOMS: atom_id res chain seq x y z
N MET A 1 5.22 16.58 -21.74
CA MET A 1 4.37 16.39 -20.55
C MET A 1 5.28 16.09 -19.36
N ILE A 2 5.07 16.73 -18.21
CA ILE A 2 5.90 16.51 -17.02
C ILE A 2 5.70 15.05 -16.53
N PRO A 3 6.79 14.29 -16.31
CA PRO A 3 6.70 12.90 -15.85
C PRO A 3 6.17 12.81 -14.42
N ALA A 4 5.44 11.73 -14.14
CA ALA A 4 5.13 11.34 -12.77
C ALA A 4 6.19 10.39 -12.23
N ILE A 5 6.32 10.32 -10.90
CA ILE A 5 7.26 9.42 -10.23
C ILE A 5 6.49 8.58 -9.22
N PHE A 6 6.64 7.26 -9.28
CA PHE A 6 6.22 6.34 -8.23
C PHE A 6 7.41 6.06 -7.31
N LEU A 7 7.26 6.37 -6.02
CA LEU A 7 8.17 5.99 -4.96
C LEU A 7 7.50 4.93 -4.09
N MET A 8 7.89 3.68 -4.35
CA MET A 8 7.32 2.47 -3.77
C MET A 8 8.28 1.83 -2.77
N GLY A 9 7.75 1.04 -1.85
CA GLY A 9 8.56 0.28 -0.90
C GLY A 9 7.78 -0.12 0.36
N PRO A 10 8.31 -1.09 1.14
CA PRO A 10 7.61 -1.59 2.32
C PRO A 10 7.48 -0.52 3.42
N THR A 11 6.56 -0.71 4.36
CA THR A 11 6.44 0.16 5.54
C THR A 11 7.78 0.26 6.29
N ALA A 12 8.05 1.43 6.90
CA ALA A 12 9.32 1.76 7.56
C ALA A 12 10.58 1.83 6.66
N SER A 13 10.43 1.80 5.33
CA SER A 13 11.57 1.84 4.39
C SER A 13 12.18 3.22 4.10
N GLY A 14 11.75 4.30 4.76
CA GLY A 14 12.29 5.64 4.52
C GLY A 14 11.66 6.43 3.36
N LYS A 15 10.48 6.03 2.87
CA LYS A 15 9.83 6.67 1.70
C LYS A 15 9.48 8.14 1.95
N THR A 16 8.92 8.47 3.11
CA THR A 16 8.51 9.83 3.43
C THR A 16 9.73 10.74 3.54
N GLU A 17 10.78 10.26 4.18
CA GLU A 17 12.06 10.96 4.33
C GLU A 17 12.67 11.24 2.94
N LEU A 18 12.65 10.27 2.03
CA LEU A 18 13.12 10.48 0.66
C LEU A 18 12.24 11.45 -0.13
N ALA A 19 10.91 11.37 0.03
CA ALA A 19 9.97 12.27 -0.65
C ALA A 19 10.17 13.73 -0.23
N VAL A 20 10.42 13.98 1.05
CA VAL A 20 10.73 15.31 1.58
C VAL A 20 12.02 15.85 0.98
N ARG A 21 13.09 15.06 0.98
CA ARG A 21 14.38 15.46 0.37
C ARG A 21 14.25 15.78 -1.11
N LEU A 22 13.42 15.01 -1.82
CA LEU A 22 13.09 15.27 -3.22
C LEU A 22 12.34 16.60 -3.38
N ALA A 23 11.34 16.86 -2.53
CA ALA A 23 10.56 18.09 -2.58
C ALA A 23 11.36 19.35 -2.20
N ASP A 24 12.45 19.21 -1.43
CA ASP A 24 13.40 20.30 -1.20
C ASP A 24 14.24 20.62 -2.47
N ALA A 25 14.52 19.62 -3.30
CA ALA A 25 15.40 19.77 -4.46
C ALA A 25 14.65 20.03 -5.78
N LEU A 26 13.39 19.64 -5.89
CA LEU A 26 12.60 19.64 -7.12
C LEU A 26 11.19 20.20 -6.89
N PRO A 27 10.54 20.80 -7.91
CA PRO A 27 9.19 21.32 -7.80
C PRO A 27 8.16 20.18 -7.79
N ILE A 28 8.01 19.51 -6.64
CA ILE A 28 7.21 18.30 -6.48
C ILE A 28 5.90 18.56 -5.75
N ASP A 29 4.82 17.92 -6.21
CA ASP A 29 3.59 17.73 -5.45
C ASP A 29 3.51 16.28 -4.98
N ILE A 30 3.49 16.07 -3.65
CA ILE A 30 3.45 14.73 -3.05
C ILE A 30 2.00 14.23 -3.00
N ILE A 31 1.78 13.00 -3.47
CA ILE A 31 0.48 12.32 -3.47
C ILE A 31 0.65 11.01 -2.69
N SER A 32 -0.11 10.85 -1.61
CA SER A 32 -0.06 9.62 -0.79
C SER A 32 -0.68 8.44 -1.54
N VAL A 33 0.00 7.29 -1.48
CA VAL A 33 -0.47 5.99 -1.99
C VAL A 33 -0.53 4.98 -0.85
N ASP A 34 -1.40 5.29 0.11
CA ASP A 34 -1.60 4.49 1.32
C ASP A 34 -3.11 4.32 1.59
N SER A 35 -3.52 3.11 1.97
CA SER A 35 -4.93 2.81 2.19
C SER A 35 -5.44 3.27 3.56
N LEU A 36 -4.55 3.60 4.50
CA LEU A 36 -4.90 4.06 5.84
C LEU A 36 -4.77 5.58 5.98
N LEU A 37 -3.75 6.18 5.36
CA LEU A 37 -3.53 7.63 5.48
C LEU A 37 -4.66 8.49 4.89
N ALA A 38 -5.50 7.91 4.03
CA ALA A 38 -6.69 8.57 3.50
C ALA A 38 -7.72 8.90 4.61
N TYR A 39 -7.72 8.14 5.71
CA TYR A 39 -8.69 8.28 6.81
C TYR A 39 -8.22 9.30 7.86
N ARG A 40 -9.16 10.16 8.27
CA ARG A 40 -9.04 11.06 9.42
C ARG A 40 -8.97 10.26 10.72
N HIS A 41 -8.37 10.84 11.76
CA HIS A 41 -8.27 10.25 13.11
C HIS A 41 -7.31 9.06 13.26
N PHE A 42 -6.72 8.57 12.16
CA PHE A 42 -5.68 7.55 12.15
C PHE A 42 -4.32 8.21 11.87
N ASP A 43 -3.71 8.86 12.84
CA ASP A 43 -2.50 9.68 12.69
C ASP A 43 -1.24 8.94 13.15
N ILE A 44 -1.16 8.58 14.43
CA ILE A 44 0.05 8.05 15.06
C ILE A 44 0.28 6.61 14.60
N GLY A 45 -0.71 5.73 14.80
CA GLY A 45 -0.56 4.30 14.46
C GLY A 45 -0.38 4.03 12.96
N SER A 46 -0.75 5.00 12.11
CA SER A 46 -0.59 4.90 10.66
C SER A 46 0.76 5.42 10.15
N ALA A 47 1.56 6.02 11.04
CA ALA A 47 2.74 6.82 10.69
C ALA A 47 2.43 7.95 9.70
N LYS A 48 1.28 8.61 9.88
CA LYS A 48 0.93 9.77 9.07
C LYS A 48 1.98 10.85 9.29
N PRO A 49 2.48 11.50 8.22
CA PRO A 49 3.40 12.62 8.40
C PRO A 49 2.78 13.69 9.31
N SER A 50 3.57 14.18 10.27
CA SER A 50 3.09 15.14 11.26
C SER A 50 2.50 16.39 10.61
N LEU A 51 1.60 17.08 11.30
CA LEU A 51 0.98 18.29 10.76
C LEU A 51 2.03 19.35 10.39
N ALA A 52 3.10 19.49 11.18
CA ALA A 52 4.21 20.38 10.88
C ALA A 52 4.91 20.00 9.56
N LEU A 53 5.15 18.70 9.34
CA LEU A 53 5.75 18.21 8.10
C LEU A 53 4.80 18.41 6.91
N ARG A 54 3.50 18.12 7.07
CA ARG A 54 2.50 18.31 6.00
C ARG A 54 2.25 19.78 5.65
N ARG A 55 2.44 20.70 6.58
CA ARG A 55 2.38 22.15 6.29
C ARG A 55 3.54 22.58 5.38
N ARG A 56 4.73 22.01 5.58
CA ARG A 56 5.92 22.31 4.76
C ARG A 56 5.93 21.52 3.45
N TYR A 57 5.48 20.26 3.49
CA TYR A 57 5.40 19.35 2.35
C TYR A 57 3.99 18.77 2.27
N PRO A 58 3.04 19.48 1.61
CA PRO A 58 1.68 19.00 1.47
C PRO A 58 1.62 17.61 0.82
N HIS A 59 0.93 16.69 1.48
CA HIS A 59 0.63 15.36 0.94
C HIS A 59 -0.85 15.31 0.55
N ALA A 60 -1.13 15.21 -0.75
CA ALA A 60 -2.48 14.96 -1.22
C ALA A 60 -2.96 13.56 -0.82
N LEU A 61 -4.28 13.36 -0.77
CA LEU A 61 -4.95 12.09 -0.42
C LEU A 61 -4.67 11.61 1.02
N VAL A 62 -4.41 12.56 1.92
CA VAL A 62 -4.32 12.35 3.37
C VAL A 62 -5.49 13.08 4.03
N ASP A 63 -6.16 12.45 5.00
CA ASP A 63 -7.32 13.03 5.70
C ASP A 63 -8.50 13.42 4.77
N ILE A 64 -8.73 12.62 3.73
CA ILE A 64 -9.78 12.87 2.73
C ILE A 64 -11.06 12.05 2.96
N ARG A 65 -11.05 11.12 3.91
CA ARG A 65 -12.19 10.25 4.24
C ARG A 65 -12.42 10.15 5.74
N GLU A 66 -13.68 10.00 6.12
CA GLU A 66 -14.04 9.49 7.45
C GLU A 66 -13.86 7.97 7.52
N PRO A 67 -13.59 7.38 8.72
CA PRO A 67 -13.30 5.94 8.87
C PRO A 67 -14.39 4.97 8.38
N ASP A 68 -15.64 5.42 8.35
CA ASP A 68 -16.82 4.69 7.88
C ASP A 68 -17.12 4.89 6.38
N GLU A 69 -16.40 5.80 5.72
CA GLU A 69 -16.52 5.99 4.27
C GLU A 69 -15.68 4.96 3.50
N PRO A 70 -16.22 4.35 2.44
CA PRO A 70 -15.45 3.39 1.65
C PRO A 70 -14.34 4.07 0.84
N TYR A 71 -13.13 3.52 0.87
CA TYR A 71 -12.03 3.93 -0.03
C TYR A 71 -11.38 2.74 -0.74
N SER A 72 -11.66 2.62 -2.04
CA SER A 72 -11.25 1.50 -2.89
C SER A 72 -10.10 1.87 -3.83
N ALA A 73 -9.50 0.87 -4.49
CA ALA A 73 -8.47 1.12 -5.50
C ALA A 73 -9.00 1.92 -6.71
N GLY A 74 -10.30 1.80 -7.04
CA GLY A 74 -10.95 2.60 -8.08
C GLY A 74 -11.10 4.06 -7.67
N LEU A 75 -11.62 4.32 -6.46
CA LEU A 75 -11.73 5.69 -5.92
C LEU A 75 -10.37 6.35 -5.78
N PHE A 76 -9.37 5.61 -5.28
CA PHE A 76 -7.99 6.08 -5.24
C PHE A 76 -7.47 6.47 -6.63
N ARG A 77 -7.71 5.65 -7.65
CA ARG A 77 -7.27 5.94 -9.02
C ARG A 77 -7.86 7.26 -9.51
N GLU A 78 -9.16 7.47 -9.34
CA GLU A 78 -9.85 8.71 -9.74
C GLU A 78 -9.25 9.93 -9.03
N ASP A 79 -9.10 9.86 -7.71
CA ASP A 79 -8.55 10.95 -6.90
C ASP A 79 -7.08 11.23 -7.26
N ALA A 80 -6.26 10.18 -7.43
CA ALA A 80 -4.86 10.31 -7.81
C ALA A 80 -4.67 10.91 -9.22
N LEU A 81 -5.49 10.50 -10.20
CA LEU A 81 -5.44 11.06 -11.55
C LEU A 81 -5.76 12.56 -11.55
N ARG A 82 -6.72 13.00 -10.72
CA ARG A 82 -7.03 14.42 -10.53
C ARG A 82 -5.85 15.18 -9.93
N CYS A 83 -5.22 14.64 -8.88
CA CYS A 83 -4.03 15.25 -8.28
C CYS A 83 -2.86 15.33 -9.26
N ILE A 84 -2.64 14.30 -10.08
CA ILE A 84 -1.61 14.27 -11.13
C ILE A 84 -1.86 15.37 -12.17
N ALA A 85 -3.09 15.55 -12.62
CA ALA A 85 -3.45 16.60 -13.58
C ALA A 85 -3.17 17.99 -12.99
N LEU A 86 -3.64 18.26 -11.77
CA LEU A 86 -3.43 19.54 -11.08
C LEU A 86 -1.95 19.87 -10.87
N ALA A 87 -1.13 18.89 -10.49
CA ALA A 87 0.31 19.08 -10.34
C ALA A 87 0.97 19.46 -11.67
N ARG A 88 0.61 18.76 -12.76
CA ARG A 88 1.14 19.04 -14.10
C ARG A 88 0.69 20.40 -14.64
N GLU A 89 -0.55 20.80 -14.41
CA GLU A 89 -1.07 22.13 -14.76
C GLU A 89 -0.27 23.25 -14.09
N ARG A 90 0.22 23.02 -12.86
CA ARG A 90 1.07 23.94 -12.11
C ARG A 90 2.55 23.86 -12.49
N GLY A 91 2.93 23.05 -13.47
CA GLY A 91 4.32 22.85 -13.85
C GLY A 91 5.13 22.03 -12.84
N ARG A 92 4.46 21.26 -11.96
CA ARG A 92 5.08 20.49 -10.87
C ARG A 92 5.09 18.99 -11.17
N ILE A 93 6.08 18.30 -10.61
CA ILE A 93 6.27 16.85 -10.76
C ILE A 93 5.35 16.12 -9.76
N PRO A 94 4.38 15.30 -10.21
CA PRO A 94 3.60 14.46 -9.31
C PRO A 94 4.47 13.33 -8.76
N LEU A 95 4.71 13.33 -7.45
CA LEU A 95 5.43 12.27 -6.74
C LEU A 95 4.44 11.44 -5.92
N LEU A 96 4.19 10.21 -6.35
CA LEU A 96 3.29 9.27 -5.70
C LEU A 96 4.06 8.37 -4.75
N VAL A 97 3.79 8.47 -3.45
CA VAL A 97 4.61 7.86 -2.39
C VAL A 97 3.76 6.92 -1.55
N GLY A 98 4.16 5.65 -1.43
CA GLY A 98 3.42 4.74 -0.55
C GLY A 98 3.79 3.28 -0.64
N GLY A 99 3.04 2.46 0.11
CA GLY A 99 3.26 1.01 0.25
C GLY A 99 2.12 0.15 -0.29
N THR A 100 1.04 0.75 -0.80
CA THR A 100 -0.14 0.01 -1.26
C THR A 100 0.02 -0.41 -2.72
N GLY A 101 0.64 -1.57 -2.95
CA GLY A 101 0.92 -2.07 -4.30
C GLY A 101 -0.31 -2.20 -5.21
N LEU A 102 -1.48 -2.55 -4.63
CA LEU A 102 -2.74 -2.62 -5.37
C LEU A 102 -3.15 -1.25 -5.95
N TYR A 103 -2.95 -0.17 -5.20
CA TYR A 103 -3.29 1.19 -5.62
C TYR A 103 -2.37 1.65 -6.75
N PHE A 104 -1.06 1.41 -6.64
CA PHE A 104 -0.13 1.66 -7.74
C PHE A 104 -0.51 0.90 -9.01
N ARG A 105 -0.85 -0.39 -8.89
CA ARG A 105 -1.26 -1.21 -10.04
C ARG A 105 -2.55 -0.70 -10.68
N ALA A 106 -3.55 -0.33 -9.88
CA ALA A 106 -4.80 0.24 -10.37
C ALA A 106 -4.59 1.57 -11.09
N LEU A 107 -3.72 2.42 -10.55
CA LEU A 107 -3.39 3.68 -11.20
C LEU A 107 -2.61 3.48 -12.51
N GLU A 108 -1.66 2.55 -12.52
CA GLU A 108 -0.80 2.31 -13.68
C GLU A 108 -1.54 1.61 -14.84
N ARG A 109 -2.24 0.52 -14.53
CA ARG A 109 -2.82 -0.39 -15.52
C ARG A 109 -4.31 -0.20 -15.72
N GLY A 110 -4.89 0.75 -14.98
CA GLY A 110 -6.32 0.88 -14.85
C GLY A 110 -6.96 -0.24 -14.04
N ILE A 111 -8.19 -0.02 -13.62
CA ILE A 111 -9.04 -1.03 -12.99
C ILE A 111 -10.41 -0.89 -13.63
N ASP A 112 -10.99 -2.02 -14.02
CA ASP A 112 -12.34 -2.05 -14.59
C ASP A 112 -13.36 -1.59 -13.54
N THR A 113 -14.47 -1.02 -14.02
CA THR A 113 -15.63 -0.71 -13.18
C THR A 113 -16.28 -2.01 -12.75
N LEU A 114 -15.75 -2.61 -11.67
CA LEU A 114 -16.41 -3.70 -10.98
C LEU A 114 -17.63 -3.15 -10.23
N PRO A 115 -18.72 -3.94 -10.12
CA PRO A 115 -19.88 -3.54 -9.32
C PRO A 115 -19.44 -3.09 -7.92
N PRO A 116 -20.05 -2.03 -7.36
CA PRO A 116 -19.74 -1.60 -6.01
C PRO A 116 -20.02 -2.74 -5.01
N ALA A 117 -19.49 -2.61 -3.80
CA ALA A 117 -19.83 -3.52 -2.72
C ALA A 117 -21.34 -3.50 -2.46
N ASN A 118 -21.96 -4.67 -2.32
CA ASN A 118 -23.37 -4.81 -1.96
C ASN A 118 -23.47 -5.37 -0.53
N PRO A 119 -23.80 -4.54 0.47
CA PRO A 119 -23.87 -4.96 1.87
C PRO A 119 -24.79 -6.17 2.11
N ALA A 120 -25.94 -6.24 1.44
CA ALA A 120 -26.89 -7.34 1.60
C ALA A 120 -26.32 -8.66 1.05
N LEU A 121 -25.65 -8.63 -0.10
CA LEU A 121 -24.95 -9.81 -0.65
C LEU A 121 -23.78 -10.23 0.24
N ARG A 122 -23.06 -9.28 0.84
CA ARG A 122 -21.98 -9.62 1.77
C ARG A 122 -22.51 -10.33 3.01
N GLN A 123 -23.61 -9.83 3.57
CA GLN A 123 -24.23 -10.44 4.74
C GLN A 123 -24.74 -11.84 4.44
N SER A 124 -25.39 -12.06 3.28
CA SER A 124 -25.86 -13.39 2.90
C SER A 124 -24.71 -14.37 2.63
N LEU A 125 -23.63 -13.92 2.00
CA LEU A 125 -22.43 -14.74 1.80
C LEU A 125 -21.73 -15.07 3.12
N MET A 126 -21.74 -14.16 4.10
CA MET A 126 -21.20 -14.43 5.44
C MET A 126 -22.03 -15.49 6.17
N ALA A 127 -23.35 -15.36 6.17
CA ALA A 127 -24.24 -16.38 6.77
C ALA A 127 -24.05 -17.77 6.13
N LEU A 128 -23.96 -17.82 4.79
CA LEU A 128 -23.65 -19.07 4.08
C LEU A 128 -22.28 -19.63 4.44
N ALA A 129 -21.29 -18.77 4.67
CA ALA A 129 -19.96 -19.20 5.08
C ALA A 129 -19.92 -19.72 6.53
N GLU A 130 -20.81 -19.24 7.40
CA GLU A 130 -20.98 -19.75 8.77
C GLU A 130 -21.62 -21.14 8.76
N GLU A 131 -22.60 -21.38 7.89
CA GLU A 131 -23.29 -22.66 7.77
C GLU A 131 -22.47 -23.73 7.02
N ALA A 132 -21.93 -23.38 5.85
CA ALA A 132 -21.30 -24.34 4.93
C ALA A 132 -19.76 -24.27 4.93
N GLY A 133 -19.18 -23.22 5.51
CA GLY A 133 -17.74 -22.99 5.50
C GLY A 133 -17.20 -22.37 4.21
N TRP A 134 -16.07 -21.65 4.33
CA TRP A 134 -15.42 -20.98 3.21
C TRP A 134 -14.93 -21.92 2.10
N SER A 135 -14.61 -23.18 2.44
CA SER A 135 -14.24 -24.18 1.44
C SER A 135 -15.41 -24.52 0.50
N ALA A 136 -16.64 -24.56 1.02
CA ALA A 136 -17.83 -24.78 0.19
C ALA A 136 -18.12 -23.58 -0.71
N LEU A 137 -17.91 -22.36 -0.21
CA LEU A 137 -18.02 -21.15 -1.03
C LEU A 137 -16.94 -21.10 -2.12
N HIS A 138 -15.72 -21.56 -1.84
CA HIS A 138 -14.67 -21.69 -2.88
C HIS A 138 -15.06 -22.71 -3.95
N GLN A 139 -15.64 -23.84 -3.58
CA GLN A 139 -16.17 -24.81 -4.55
C GLN A 139 -17.30 -24.21 -5.40
N ARG A 140 -18.22 -23.47 -4.77
CA ARG A 140 -19.28 -22.74 -5.48
C ARG A 140 -18.67 -21.73 -6.46
N LEU A 141 -17.63 -21.01 -6.06
CA LEU A 141 -16.89 -20.11 -6.94
C LEU A 141 -16.28 -20.90 -8.11
N ALA A 142 -15.69 -22.07 -7.86
CA ALA A 142 -15.12 -22.91 -8.91
C ALA A 142 -16.16 -23.43 -9.91
N THR A 143 -17.42 -23.60 -9.50
CA THR A 143 -18.52 -23.93 -10.42
C THR A 143 -18.92 -22.74 -11.30
N LEU A 144 -18.90 -21.52 -10.74
CA LEU A 144 -19.32 -20.31 -11.46
C LEU A 144 -18.22 -19.71 -12.33
N ASP A 145 -16.97 -19.79 -11.87
CA ASP A 145 -15.80 -19.23 -12.52
C ASP A 145 -14.53 -20.02 -12.12
N PRO A 146 -14.23 -21.13 -12.84
CA PRO A 146 -13.10 -22.01 -12.53
C PRO A 146 -11.74 -21.29 -12.56
N GLU A 147 -11.55 -20.37 -13.50
CA GLU A 147 -10.28 -19.65 -13.69
C GLU A 147 -10.01 -18.71 -12.50
N THR A 148 -11.02 -17.92 -12.10
CA THR A 148 -10.91 -17.07 -10.91
C THR A 148 -10.68 -17.90 -9.65
N ALA A 149 -11.39 -19.03 -9.50
CA ALA A 149 -11.24 -19.92 -8.36
C ALA A 149 -9.82 -20.51 -8.24
N ALA A 150 -9.19 -20.87 -9.37
CA ALA A 150 -7.83 -21.41 -9.40
C ALA A 150 -6.79 -20.39 -8.91
N GLY A 151 -7.02 -19.10 -9.12
CA GLY A 151 -6.16 -18.01 -8.65
C GLY A 151 -6.36 -17.61 -7.18
N ILE A 152 -7.39 -18.16 -6.51
CA ILE A 152 -7.76 -17.80 -5.14
C ILE A 152 -7.57 -19.01 -4.22
N ALA A 153 -6.79 -18.84 -3.16
CA ALA A 153 -6.60 -19.91 -2.18
C ALA A 153 -7.93 -20.21 -1.46
N PRO A 154 -8.25 -21.48 -1.14
CA PRO A 154 -9.51 -21.85 -0.49
C PRO A 154 -9.76 -21.20 0.88
N HIS A 155 -8.71 -20.70 1.52
CA HIS A 155 -8.78 -20.00 2.80
C HIS A 155 -8.79 -18.47 2.68
N ASP A 156 -8.71 -17.92 1.46
CA ASP A 156 -8.76 -16.47 1.21
C ASP A 156 -10.21 -15.98 1.18
N ARG A 157 -10.80 -15.91 2.38
CA ARG A 157 -12.20 -15.53 2.62
C ARG A 157 -12.59 -14.25 1.90
N GLN A 158 -11.73 -13.24 1.93
CA GLN A 158 -12.00 -11.92 1.37
C GLN A 158 -12.09 -11.99 -0.16
N ARG A 159 -11.15 -12.69 -0.82
CA ARG A 159 -11.19 -12.84 -2.28
C ARG A 159 -12.33 -13.74 -2.74
N ILE A 160 -12.63 -14.82 -2.01
CA ILE A 160 -13.78 -15.69 -2.30
C ILE A 160 -15.08 -14.89 -2.21
N GLN A 161 -15.29 -14.18 -1.10
CA GLN A 161 -16.48 -13.35 -0.90
C GLN A 161 -16.62 -12.29 -2.00
N ARG A 162 -15.54 -11.56 -2.31
CA ARG A 162 -15.58 -10.52 -3.35
C ARG A 162 -15.84 -11.11 -4.73
N ALA A 163 -15.29 -12.29 -5.03
CA ALA A 163 -15.51 -12.95 -6.30
C ALA A 163 -16.99 -13.38 -6.46
N LEU A 164 -17.54 -14.04 -5.44
CA LEU A 164 -18.95 -14.41 -5.42
C LEU A 164 -19.86 -13.17 -5.45
N GLU A 165 -19.53 -12.11 -4.70
CA GLU A 165 -20.28 -10.85 -4.69
C GLU A 165 -20.37 -10.24 -6.10
N ILE A 166 -19.26 -10.21 -6.84
CA ILE A 166 -19.26 -9.68 -8.21
C ILE A 166 -20.08 -10.58 -9.13
N ILE A 167 -19.85 -11.90 -9.13
CA ILE A 167 -20.56 -12.82 -10.04
C ILE A 167 -22.06 -12.81 -9.78
N LEU A 168 -22.48 -12.85 -8.52
CA LEU A 168 -23.89 -12.84 -8.14
C LEU A 168 -24.55 -11.48 -8.39
N GLY A 169 -23.79 -10.39 -8.28
CA GLY A 169 -24.29 -9.04 -8.53
C GLY A 169 -24.37 -8.68 -10.03
N SER A 170 -23.44 -9.16 -10.85
CA SER A 170 -23.37 -8.85 -12.29
C SER A 170 -24.00 -9.93 -13.17
N GLY A 171 -24.15 -11.16 -12.67
CA GLY A 171 -24.52 -12.33 -13.46
C GLY A 171 -23.42 -12.83 -14.40
N GLN A 172 -22.21 -12.28 -14.34
CA GLN A 172 -21.10 -12.60 -15.24
C GLN A 172 -19.89 -13.15 -14.47
N ALA A 173 -19.21 -14.12 -15.08
CA ALA A 173 -17.93 -14.62 -14.59
C ALA A 173 -16.88 -13.49 -14.58
N ILE A 174 -16.02 -13.52 -13.58
CA ILE A 174 -14.96 -12.53 -13.35
C ILE A 174 -13.88 -12.70 -14.41
N SER A 175 -13.43 -13.93 -14.67
CA SER A 175 -12.41 -14.27 -15.67
C SER A 175 -12.72 -13.76 -17.08
N GLY A 176 -14.00 -13.61 -17.44
CA GLY A 176 -14.43 -13.01 -18.70
C GLY A 176 -14.15 -11.50 -18.81
N ALA A 177 -13.94 -10.79 -17.70
CA ALA A 177 -13.61 -9.37 -17.67
C ALA A 177 -12.07 -9.16 -17.60
N ARG A 178 -11.51 -8.28 -18.44
CA ARG A 178 -10.08 -7.96 -18.38
C ARG A 178 -9.81 -6.92 -17.28
N HIS A 179 -9.70 -7.36 -16.05
CA HIS A 179 -9.56 -6.57 -14.81
C HIS A 179 -8.64 -5.34 -14.76
N TRP A 180 -7.69 -5.21 -15.69
CA TRP A 180 -6.72 -4.12 -15.74
C TRP A 180 -6.73 -3.49 -17.14
N GLN A 181 -7.87 -2.89 -17.53
CA GLN A 181 -7.95 -2.09 -18.74
C GLN A 181 -7.74 -0.61 -18.42
N GLY A 182 -6.64 -0.08 -18.92
CA GLY A 182 -6.30 1.31 -18.83
C GLY A 182 -4.81 1.52 -19.02
N THR A 183 -4.44 2.78 -19.13
CA THR A 183 -3.05 3.19 -19.21
C THR A 183 -2.83 4.38 -18.30
N PHE A 184 -1.62 4.48 -17.76
CA PHE A 184 -1.20 5.67 -17.05
C PHE A 184 -1.10 6.84 -18.04
N PRO A 185 -1.64 8.03 -17.74
CA PRO A 185 -1.60 9.16 -18.66
C PRO A 185 -0.19 9.79 -18.66
N GLY A 186 0.63 9.44 -19.66
CA GLY A 186 1.93 10.07 -19.91
C GLY A 186 3.13 9.35 -19.29
N PRO A 187 4.31 10.00 -19.28
CA PRO A 187 5.54 9.37 -18.83
C PRO A 187 5.54 9.12 -17.31
N LEU A 188 6.07 7.96 -16.92
CA LEU A 188 6.11 7.47 -15.54
C LEU A 188 7.48 6.87 -15.21
N TYR A 189 8.12 7.37 -14.16
CA TYR A 189 9.29 6.74 -13.54
C TYR A 189 8.89 5.96 -12.30
N LYS A 190 9.60 4.86 -12.05
CA LYS A 190 9.35 3.99 -10.90
C LYS A 190 10.63 3.79 -10.13
N ILE A 191 10.55 4.05 -8.83
CA ILE A 191 11.61 3.85 -7.85
C ILE A 191 11.06 2.89 -6.79
N ILE A 192 11.77 1.79 -6.54
CA ILE A 192 11.41 0.83 -5.49
C ILE A 192 12.51 0.78 -4.44
N LEU A 193 12.17 1.08 -3.19
CA LEU A 193 13.07 0.90 -2.05
C LEU A 193 13.11 -0.58 -1.64
N ARG A 194 14.32 -1.15 -1.56
CA ARG A 194 14.63 -2.55 -1.23
C ARG A 194 15.56 -2.63 -0.01
N PRO A 195 15.07 -2.32 1.20
CA PRO A 195 15.87 -2.41 2.42
C PRO A 195 16.27 -3.86 2.77
N PRO A 196 17.45 -4.07 3.39
CA PRO A 196 17.79 -5.33 4.03
C PRO A 196 16.76 -5.70 5.11
N ARG A 197 16.42 -6.99 5.20
CA ARG A 197 15.37 -7.47 6.11
C ARG A 197 15.65 -7.14 7.58
N GLY A 198 16.90 -7.34 8.05
CA GLY A 198 17.29 -7.05 9.43
C GLY A 198 17.12 -5.56 9.78
N TRP A 199 17.59 -4.69 8.89
CA TRP A 199 17.43 -3.24 9.00
C TRP A 199 15.95 -2.83 9.05
N LEU A 200 15.11 -3.42 8.19
CA LEU A 200 13.67 -3.14 8.16
C LEU A 200 12.98 -3.55 9.46
N HIS A 201 13.33 -4.71 10.02
CA HIS A 201 12.77 -5.18 11.28
C HIS A 201 13.14 -4.27 12.46
N GLN A 202 14.38 -3.78 12.51
CA GLN A 202 14.83 -2.83 13.53
C GLN A 202 14.06 -1.52 13.45
N ARG A 203 13.89 -0.96 12.24
CA ARG A 203 13.10 0.26 12.06
C ARG A 203 11.63 0.10 12.37
N ILE A 204 11.03 -1.07 12.08
CA ILE A 204 9.65 -1.35 12.47
C ILE A 204 9.53 -1.27 14.00
N MET A 205 10.46 -1.86 14.75
CA MET A 205 10.47 -1.81 16.21
C MET A 205 10.63 -0.39 16.73
N GLN A 206 11.69 0.31 16.28
CA GLN A 206 11.96 1.71 16.68
C GLN A 206 10.76 2.63 16.39
N ARG A 207 10.16 2.50 15.20
CA ARG A 207 9.01 3.32 14.83
C ARG A 207 7.80 3.03 15.72
N PHE A 208 7.61 1.77 16.10
CA PHE A 208 6.51 1.39 16.98
C PHE A 208 6.72 1.90 18.40
N ASP A 209 7.94 1.86 18.92
CA ASP A 209 8.27 2.44 20.22
C ASP A 209 8.06 3.97 20.22
N VAL A 210 8.42 4.65 19.13
CA VAL A 210 8.12 6.08 18.94
C VAL A 210 6.61 6.34 18.96
N MET A 211 5.81 5.56 18.24
CA MET A 211 4.34 5.70 18.23
C MET A 211 3.75 5.62 19.64
N LEU A 212 4.19 4.65 20.45
CA LEU A 212 3.71 4.49 21.82
C LEU A 212 4.06 5.70 22.69
N ASN A 213 5.26 6.25 22.53
CA ASN A 213 5.70 7.45 23.25
C ASN A 213 5.01 8.74 22.76
N GLU A 214 4.50 8.77 21.53
CA GLU A 214 3.81 9.92 20.93
C GLU A 214 2.30 9.95 21.22
N GLY A 215 1.78 9.03 22.03
CA GLY A 215 0.37 9.01 22.43
C GLY A 215 -0.52 8.08 21.59
N PHE A 216 0.04 7.01 20.99
CA PHE A 216 -0.77 6.04 20.24
C PHE A 216 -1.90 5.41 21.08
N LEU A 217 -1.69 5.21 22.39
CA LEU A 217 -2.74 4.67 23.26
C LEU A 217 -3.90 5.66 23.47
N ASP A 218 -3.60 6.95 23.49
CA ASP A 218 -4.62 8.00 23.58
C ASP A 218 -5.43 8.08 22.28
N GLU A 219 -4.76 7.92 21.12
CA GLU A 219 -5.44 7.81 19.82
C GLU A 219 -6.38 6.59 19.77
N ILE A 220 -5.98 5.45 20.34
CA ILE A 220 -6.84 4.27 20.44
C ILE A 220 -8.05 4.55 21.34
N ALA A 221 -7.84 5.19 22.49
CA ALA A 221 -8.94 5.55 23.39
C ALA A 221 -9.93 6.52 22.71
N ASP A 222 -9.43 7.56 22.02
CA ASP A 222 -10.28 8.50 21.26
C ASP A 222 -11.10 7.78 20.19
N LEU A 223 -10.46 6.94 19.36
CA LEU A 223 -11.14 6.17 18.32
C LEU A 223 -12.22 5.23 18.89
N SER A 224 -11.98 4.62 20.06
CA SER A 224 -12.96 3.76 20.73
C SER A 224 -14.21 4.52 21.17
N THR A 225 -14.10 5.81 21.55
CA THR A 225 -15.27 6.64 21.91
C THR A 225 -16.15 7.02 20.72
N ARG A 226 -15.64 6.89 19.49
CA ARG A 226 -16.36 7.26 18.27
C ARG A 226 -17.30 6.15 17.76
N HIS A 227 -17.25 4.96 18.36
CA HIS A 227 -18.14 3.84 18.07
C HIS A 227 -18.18 3.40 16.58
N TYR A 228 -17.05 3.51 15.88
CA TYR A 228 -16.92 2.94 14.54
C TYR A 228 -17.05 1.42 14.55
N ALA A 229 -17.68 0.85 13.53
CA ALA A 229 -17.86 -0.59 13.40
C ALA A 229 -16.49 -1.33 13.30
N PRO A 230 -16.22 -2.35 14.13
CA PRO A 230 -14.95 -3.10 14.13
C PRO A 230 -14.61 -3.78 12.79
N GLU A 231 -15.61 -3.94 11.92
CA GLU A 231 -15.48 -4.55 10.61
C GLU A 231 -14.83 -3.63 9.58
N LEU A 232 -14.81 -2.32 9.86
CA LEU A 232 -14.33 -1.31 8.92
C LEU A 232 -12.84 -1.52 8.60
N PRO A 233 -12.43 -1.30 7.32
CA PRO A 233 -11.04 -1.50 6.91
C PRO A 233 -10.02 -0.71 7.75
N ALA A 234 -10.34 0.53 8.13
CA ALA A 234 -9.48 1.37 8.96
C ALA A 234 -9.30 0.78 10.38
N MET A 235 -10.39 0.31 11.01
CA MET A 235 -10.36 -0.31 12.34
C MET A 235 -9.55 -1.62 12.36
N ARG A 236 -9.49 -2.32 11.23
CA ARG A 236 -8.73 -3.57 11.06
C ARG A 236 -7.27 -3.35 10.64
N ALA A 237 -6.81 -2.11 10.55
CA ALA A 237 -5.45 -1.79 10.20
C ALA A 237 -4.43 -2.41 11.18
N VAL A 238 -3.25 -2.72 10.65
CA VAL A 238 -2.14 -3.24 11.46
C VAL A 238 -1.73 -2.19 12.51
N GLY A 239 -1.45 -2.62 13.73
CA GLY A 239 -1.28 -1.74 14.89
C GLY A 239 -2.62 -1.54 15.60
N TYR A 240 -3.56 -0.86 14.94
CA TYR A 240 -4.88 -0.54 15.48
C TYR A 240 -5.66 -1.78 15.94
N ARG A 241 -5.80 -2.79 15.09
CA ARG A 241 -6.53 -4.02 15.44
C ARG A 241 -6.00 -4.69 16.71
N GLN A 242 -4.68 -4.67 16.92
CA GLN A 242 -4.07 -5.29 18.09
C GLN A 242 -4.30 -4.46 19.35
N TYR A 243 -4.26 -3.14 19.24
CA TYR A 243 -4.46 -2.25 20.38
C TYR A 243 -5.92 -2.02 20.73
N PHE A 244 -6.86 -2.15 19.79
CA PHE A 244 -8.29 -2.29 20.13
C PHE A 244 -8.53 -3.54 20.97
N ALA A 245 -7.94 -4.70 20.61
CA ALA A 245 -8.08 -5.91 21.42
C ALA A 245 -7.53 -5.75 22.85
N TRP A 246 -6.42 -5.01 23.02
CA TRP A 246 -5.91 -4.66 24.34
C TRP A 246 -6.83 -3.70 25.09
N HIS A 247 -7.30 -2.65 24.42
CA HIS A 247 -8.21 -1.66 24.98
C HIS A 247 -9.53 -2.33 25.47
N ASP A 248 -9.99 -3.35 24.76
CA ASP A 248 -11.18 -4.13 25.10
C ASP A 248 -10.92 -5.23 26.15
N GLY A 249 -9.71 -5.31 26.70
CA GLY A 249 -9.33 -6.26 27.75
C GLY A 249 -9.15 -7.71 27.28
N LEU A 250 -9.04 -7.94 25.97
CA LEU A 250 -8.91 -9.28 25.39
C LEU A 250 -7.47 -9.82 25.42
N CYS A 251 -6.48 -8.96 25.65
CA CYS A 251 -5.09 -9.35 25.83
C CYS A 251 -4.33 -8.34 26.69
N SER A 252 -3.15 -8.74 27.18
CA SER A 252 -2.22 -7.85 27.88
C SER A 252 -1.52 -6.89 26.92
N SER A 253 -0.99 -5.78 27.46
CA SER A 253 -0.21 -4.81 26.67
C SER A 253 1.01 -5.45 26.00
N ALA A 254 1.69 -6.38 26.68
CA ALA A 254 2.83 -7.11 26.14
C ALA A 254 2.43 -8.00 24.95
N GLU A 255 1.30 -8.70 25.05
CA GLU A 255 0.77 -9.52 23.95
C GLU A 255 0.36 -8.65 22.75
N ALA A 256 -0.31 -7.52 22.98
CA ALA A 256 -0.66 -6.58 21.93
C ALA A 256 0.56 -5.99 21.21
N TYR A 257 1.60 -5.64 21.97
CA TYR A 257 2.87 -5.18 21.41
C TYR A 257 3.51 -6.23 20.50
N GLN A 258 3.66 -7.47 20.97
CA GLN A 258 4.25 -8.55 20.16
C GLN A 258 3.40 -8.88 18.93
N ALA A 259 2.07 -8.89 19.08
CA ALA A 259 1.14 -9.11 17.98
C ALA A 259 1.24 -7.98 16.93
N ALA A 260 1.34 -6.72 17.36
CA ALA A 260 1.44 -5.56 16.47
C ALA A 260 2.76 -5.57 15.69
N LEU A 261 3.88 -5.88 16.35
CA LEU A 261 5.17 -6.05 15.69
C LEU A 261 5.15 -7.20 14.67
N ALA A 262 4.60 -8.35 15.05
CA ALA A 262 4.48 -9.50 14.16
C ALA A 262 3.62 -9.15 12.92
N ALA A 263 2.46 -8.51 13.13
CA ALA A 263 1.56 -8.07 12.07
C ALA A 263 2.22 -7.04 11.14
N THR A 264 3.00 -6.10 11.69
CA THR A 264 3.74 -5.09 10.91
C THR A 264 4.85 -5.71 10.08
N ARG A 265 5.59 -6.69 10.62
CA ARG A 265 6.59 -7.46 9.86
C ARG A 265 5.94 -8.27 8.73
N GLN A 266 4.77 -8.86 8.98
CA GLN A 266 4.02 -9.56 7.94
C GLN A 266 3.52 -8.61 6.84
N LEU A 267 3.04 -7.42 7.19
CA LEU A 267 2.68 -6.38 6.22
C LEU A 267 3.89 -6.00 5.37
N ALA A 268 5.03 -5.69 5.99
CA ALA A 268 6.27 -5.36 5.31
C ALA A 268 6.71 -6.48 4.34
N LYS A 269 6.63 -7.76 4.78
CA LYS A 269 6.92 -8.93 3.94
C LYS A 269 5.97 -9.02 2.74
N ARG A 270 4.67 -8.80 2.93
CA ARG A 270 3.69 -8.81 1.82
C ARG A 270 3.97 -7.71 0.81
N GLN A 271 4.29 -6.50 1.29
CA GLN A 271 4.67 -5.37 0.44
C GLN A 271 5.96 -5.65 -0.33
N ASP A 272 7.01 -6.14 0.33
CA ASP A 272 8.26 -6.54 -0.31
C ASP A 272 8.02 -7.63 -1.38
N THR A 273 7.22 -8.65 -1.07
CA THR A 273 6.85 -9.71 -2.02
C THR A 273 6.13 -9.14 -3.24
N TRP A 274 5.26 -8.14 -3.05
CA TRP A 274 4.58 -7.46 -4.14
C TRP A 274 5.58 -6.68 -5.01
N PHE A 275 6.38 -5.81 -4.41
CA PHE A 275 7.29 -4.92 -5.12
C PHE A 275 8.47 -5.65 -5.78
N LYS A 276 8.83 -6.85 -5.32
CA LYS A 276 9.79 -7.73 -6.02
C LYS A 276 9.30 -8.21 -7.38
N ARG A 277 7.98 -8.23 -7.61
CA ARG A 277 7.35 -8.64 -8.87
C ARG A 277 7.08 -7.47 -9.81
N GLU A 278 7.31 -6.24 -9.36
CA GLU A 278 7.14 -5.05 -10.18
C GLU A 278 8.48 -4.66 -10.82
N SER A 279 8.43 -4.26 -12.08
CA SER A 279 9.58 -3.62 -12.74
C SER A 279 9.66 -2.16 -12.32
N ALA A 280 10.89 -1.69 -12.12
CA ALA A 280 11.19 -0.31 -11.82
C ALA A 280 12.37 0.19 -12.64
N HIS A 281 12.43 1.50 -12.83
CA HIS A 281 13.56 2.16 -13.46
C HIS A 281 14.76 2.17 -12.50
N TYR A 282 14.48 2.28 -11.19
CA TYR A 282 15.50 2.31 -10.15
C TYR A 282 15.10 1.46 -8.95
N TYR A 283 16.10 0.77 -8.40
CA TYR A 283 16.01 0.06 -7.13
C TYR A 283 17.02 0.68 -6.19
N LEU A 284 16.58 1.07 -4.99
CA LEU A 284 17.41 1.74 -4.00
C LEU A 284 17.48 0.93 -2.72
N ASP A 285 18.67 0.82 -2.13
CA ASP A 285 18.84 0.32 -0.78
C ASP A 285 18.85 1.51 0.19
N PRO A 286 17.76 1.80 0.92
CA PRO A 286 17.70 2.94 1.83
C PRO A 286 18.59 2.79 3.08
N SER A 287 19.28 1.65 3.26
CA SER A 287 20.31 1.50 4.29
C SER A 287 21.67 2.05 3.85
N ARG A 288 21.82 2.43 2.57
CA ARG A 288 23.00 3.06 1.99
C ARG A 288 22.68 4.52 1.69
N ASP A 289 23.65 5.42 1.90
CA ASP A 289 23.47 6.88 1.71
C ASP A 289 23.36 7.33 0.23
N ASP A 290 23.23 6.40 -0.72
CA ASP A 290 23.26 6.65 -2.17
C ASP A 290 21.92 7.20 -2.74
N ALA A 291 20.82 7.14 -1.98
CA ALA A 291 19.48 7.47 -2.47
C ALA A 291 19.35 8.90 -3.02
N SER A 292 20.02 9.85 -2.37
CA SER A 292 20.10 11.27 -2.77
C SER A 292 20.92 11.50 -4.04
N SER A 293 22.04 10.80 -4.14
CA SER A 293 23.00 10.89 -5.24
C SER A 293 22.34 10.44 -6.54
N LEU A 294 21.55 9.36 -6.47
CA LEU A 294 20.86 8.81 -7.64
C LEU A 294 19.76 9.74 -8.17
N LEU A 295 19.05 10.45 -7.28
CA LEU A 295 17.96 11.35 -7.67
C LEU A 295 18.46 12.66 -8.29
N LEU A 296 19.61 13.17 -7.85
CA LEU A 296 20.31 14.27 -8.53
C LEU A 296 20.82 13.86 -9.92
N GLN A 297 21.22 12.60 -10.11
CA GLN A 297 21.57 12.07 -11.43
C GLN A 297 20.33 11.94 -12.35
N MET A 298 19.14 11.68 -11.79
CA MET A 298 17.88 11.64 -12.55
C MET A 298 17.44 13.02 -13.05
N ALA A 299 17.70 14.10 -12.29
CA ALA A 299 17.38 15.47 -12.70
C ALA A 299 18.29 16.00 -13.82
N THR A 300 19.44 15.36 -14.06
CA THR A 300 20.49 15.85 -14.97
C THR A 300 20.68 14.99 -16.23
N ARG A 301 20.02 13.84 -16.36
CA ARG A 301 20.13 12.98 -17.56
C ARG A 301 18.93 13.15 -18.50
N PRO A 302 19.15 13.43 -19.80
CA PRO A 302 18.09 13.31 -20.80
C PRO A 302 17.68 11.84 -20.93
N VAL A 303 16.39 11.62 -21.16
CA VAL A 303 15.78 10.30 -21.31
C VAL A 303 16.34 9.62 -22.56
N GLN A 304 17.29 8.71 -22.37
CA GLN A 304 17.58 7.66 -23.34
C GLN A 304 17.40 6.32 -22.62
N GLY A 305 16.50 5.51 -23.16
CA GLY A 305 16.05 4.28 -22.55
C GLY A 305 17.13 3.22 -22.61
N GLU A 306 17.91 3.08 -21.54
CA GLU A 306 18.66 1.86 -21.26
C GLU A 306 18.58 1.55 -19.76
N VAL A 307 18.15 0.33 -19.45
CA VAL A 307 18.15 -0.24 -18.11
C VAL A 307 19.60 -0.57 -17.77
N HIS A 308 20.29 0.33 -17.07
CA HIS A 308 21.60 0.00 -16.51
C HIS A 308 21.43 -0.67 -15.14
N SER A 309 21.64 -1.98 -15.10
CA SER A 309 22.05 -2.66 -13.88
C SER A 309 23.49 -2.26 -13.57
N ILE A 310 23.71 -1.48 -12.52
CA ILE A 310 25.05 -1.28 -11.96
C ILE A 310 25.13 -2.17 -10.72
N GLY A 311 25.86 -3.28 -10.82
CA GLY A 311 26.13 -4.18 -9.71
C GLY A 311 26.53 -5.59 -10.18
N GLY A 312 27.82 -5.77 -10.46
CA GLY A 312 28.43 -7.07 -10.75
C GLY A 312 29.78 -6.90 -11.42
N ASP A 313 30.76 -6.35 -10.69
CA ASP A 313 32.15 -6.42 -11.16
C ASP A 313 32.64 -7.86 -10.94
N ASN A 314 33.11 -8.46 -12.04
CA ASN A 314 33.59 -9.83 -12.12
C ASN A 314 34.95 -9.94 -11.45
N GLY A 315 34.98 -10.48 -10.23
CA GLY A 315 36.18 -11.11 -9.69
C GLY A 315 36.46 -12.41 -10.44
N GLY A 316 37.11 -12.31 -11.60
CA GLY A 316 37.71 -13.46 -12.26
C GLY A 316 38.97 -13.89 -11.51
N GLU A 317 38.85 -14.95 -10.70
CA GLU A 317 40.00 -15.73 -10.26
C GLU A 317 40.62 -16.41 -11.50
N MET A 318 41.87 -16.03 -11.78
CA MET A 318 42.74 -16.74 -12.71
C MET A 318 43.33 -17.97 -12.00
N ASP A 319 43.22 -19.11 -12.69
CA ASP A 319 43.98 -20.33 -12.45
C ASP A 319 45.49 -20.06 -12.36
N GLU A 320 46.12 -20.49 -11.27
CA GLU A 320 47.54 -20.84 -11.23
C GLU A 320 47.71 -22.23 -10.59
N THR A 321 47.98 -23.22 -11.44
CA THR A 321 48.91 -24.35 -11.27
C THR A 321 49.09 -25.00 -9.88
N GLY A 322 48.73 -26.29 -9.78
CA GLY A 322 49.19 -27.20 -8.72
C GLY A 322 48.28 -28.38 -8.46
#